data_AF-A0AAN5BXH0-F1
#
_entry.id   AF-A0AAN5BXH0-F1
#
_cell.length_a   1.000
_cell.length_b   1.000
_cell.length_c   1.000
_cell.angle_alpha   90.00
_cell.angle_beta   90.00
_cell.angle_gamma   90.00
#
_symmetry.space_group_name_H-M   'P 1'
#
loop_
_entity.id
_entity.type
_entity.pdbx_description
1 polymer ?
#
loop_
_entity_poly.entity_id
_entity_poly.type
_entity_poly.pdbx_seq_one_letter_code
_entity_poly.pdbx_strand_id
1 'polypeptide(L)'
;MKWPPHIDIRFKSFYEEVFRILLCELKNVKDLRFSIAGLSQHAGSPVQWISHDEWDWIAPWEGLASSRSWRRLEIAVPRAWVPEFEGVVQRNSVVEEQKRYRLVVGSDGWPRGW
;
A
#
# COMPACT_ATOMS: atom_id res chain seq x y z
N MET A 1 10.81 -14.56 -13.63
CA MET A 1 10.57 -13.68 -12.47
C MET A 1 10.00 -12.37 -12.98
N LYS A 2 8.94 -11.85 -12.34
CA LYS A 2 8.46 -10.49 -12.58
C LYS A 2 9.09 -9.57 -11.55
N TRP A 3 9.38 -8.34 -11.96
CA TRP A 3 9.83 -7.28 -11.07
C TRP A 3 8.64 -6.72 -10.28
N PRO A 4 8.86 -6.21 -9.06
CA PRO A 4 7.83 -5.51 -8.30
C PRO A 4 7.31 -4.30 -9.08
N PRO A 5 6.13 -3.76 -8.72
CA PRO A 5 5.66 -2.54 -9.33
C PRO A 5 6.63 -1.44 -8.90
N HIS A 6 7.43 -0.97 -9.86
CA HIS A 6 8.49 -0.02 -9.59
C HIS A 6 7.89 1.34 -9.22
N ILE A 7 8.34 1.90 -8.10
CA ILE A 7 8.09 3.29 -7.74
C ILE A 7 9.23 4.12 -8.30
N ASP A 8 9.01 4.74 -9.46
CA ASP A 8 9.97 5.74 -9.95
C ASP A 8 9.99 6.98 -9.03
N ILE A 9 11.04 7.80 -9.14
CA ILE A 9 11.23 8.95 -8.25
C ILE A 9 10.06 9.95 -8.25
N ARG A 10 9.37 10.14 -9.39
CA ARG A 10 8.25 11.07 -9.48
C ARG A 10 7.02 10.47 -8.81
N PHE A 11 6.75 9.19 -9.07
CA PHE A 11 5.67 8.49 -8.40
C PHE A 11 5.92 8.41 -6.89
N LYS A 12 7.16 8.19 -6.46
CA LYS A 12 7.55 8.19 -5.04
C LYS A 12 7.17 9.50 -4.36
N SER A 13 7.61 10.64 -4.92
CA SER A 13 7.29 11.94 -4.35
C SER A 13 5.79 12.21 -4.29
N PHE A 14 5.05 11.85 -5.34
CA PHE A 14 3.58 11.96 -5.34
C PHE A 14 2.95 11.09 -4.25
N TYR A 15 3.37 9.83 -4.17
CA TYR A 15 2.85 8.85 -3.24
C TYR A 15 3.11 9.24 -1.78
N GLU A 16 4.33 9.63 -1.45
CA GLU A 16 4.70 10.15 -0.13
C GLU A 16 3.89 11.40 0.24
N GLU A 17 3.71 12.31 -0.71
CA GLU A 17 2.96 13.55 -0.50
C GLU A 17 1.47 13.29 -0.24
N VAL A 18 0.85 12.34 -0.96
CA VAL A 18 -0.52 11.91 -0.69
C VAL A 18 -0.66 11.40 0.73
N PHE A 19 0.26 10.53 1.18
CA PHE A 19 0.23 10.01 2.55
C PHE A 19 0.51 11.09 3.59
N ARG A 20 1.38 12.07 3.29
CA ARG A 20 1.60 13.25 4.13
C ARG A 20 0.30 14.05 4.30
N ILE A 21 -0.46 14.25 3.22
CA ILE A 21 -1.77 14.93 3.28
C ILE A 21 -2.77 14.12 4.12
N LEU A 22 -2.87 12.80 3.91
CA LEU A 22 -3.74 11.94 4.72
C LEU A 22 -3.38 12.00 6.21
N LEU A 23 -2.08 12.06 6.51
CA LEU A 23 -1.56 12.18 7.87
C LEU A 23 -1.92 13.55 8.49
N CYS A 24 -1.65 14.64 7.77
CA CYS A 24 -1.74 16.00 8.28
C CYS A 24 -3.17 16.58 8.25
N GLU A 25 -3.95 16.31 7.21
CA GLU A 25 -5.22 17.00 6.99
C GLU A 25 -6.41 16.21 7.53
N LEU A 26 -6.35 14.88 7.49
CA LEU A 26 -7.46 14.03 7.94
C LEU A 26 -7.39 13.65 9.42
N LYS A 27 -6.91 14.54 10.32
CA LYS A 27 -6.61 14.24 11.74
C LYS A 27 -7.75 13.59 12.53
N ASN A 28 -9.00 13.92 12.20
CA ASN A 28 -10.18 13.43 12.90
C ASN A 28 -10.78 12.16 12.29
N VAL A 29 -10.27 11.71 11.13
CA VAL A 29 -10.73 10.46 10.50
C VAL A 29 -10.21 9.26 11.28
N LYS A 30 -11.13 8.33 11.58
CA LYS A 30 -10.86 7.06 12.28
C LYS A 30 -11.11 5.83 11.42
N ASP A 31 -11.77 6.02 10.27
CA ASP A 31 -12.05 5.00 9.27
C ASP A 31 -11.54 5.48 7.93
N LEU A 32 -10.53 4.82 7.39
CA LEU A 32 -9.99 5.13 6.08
C LEU A 32 -9.83 3.84 5.29
N ARG A 33 -10.28 3.88 4.04
CA ARG A 33 -9.90 2.90 3.02
C ARG A 33 -9.18 3.64 1.90
N PHE A 34 -7.89 3.40 1.76
CA PHE A 34 -7.07 3.93 0.67
C PHE A 34 -6.94 2.86 -0.41
N SER A 35 -7.26 3.18 -1.67
CA SER A 35 -7.22 2.21 -2.77
C SER A 35 -6.10 2.55 -3.74
N ILE A 36 -5.16 1.63 -3.91
CA ILE A 36 -4.12 1.67 -4.93
C ILE A 36 -4.67 0.96 -6.15
N ALA A 37 -4.76 1.69 -7.26
CA ALA A 37 -5.20 1.18 -8.54
C ALA A 37 -4.08 1.31 -9.58
N GLY A 38 -4.29 0.74 -10.76
CA GLY A 38 -3.39 0.92 -11.90
C GLY A 38 -2.09 0.11 -11.86
N LEU A 39 -1.91 -0.78 -10.88
CA LEU A 39 -0.82 -1.76 -10.94
C LEU A 39 -1.03 -2.72 -12.11
N SER A 40 0.05 -3.03 -12.83
CA SER A 40 0.01 -3.96 -13.96
C SER A 40 -0.47 -5.34 -13.52
N GLN A 41 -1.11 -6.09 -14.42
CA GLN A 41 -1.63 -7.41 -14.07
C GLN A 41 -0.51 -8.35 -13.64
N HIS A 42 -0.65 -8.91 -12.44
CA HIS A 42 0.23 -9.93 -11.90
C HIS A 42 -0.30 -11.32 -12.27
N ALA A 43 0.57 -12.19 -12.81
CA ALA A 43 0.17 -13.50 -13.35
C ALA A 43 0.41 -14.64 -12.34
N GLY A 44 0.66 -14.31 -11.07
CA GLY A 44 0.92 -15.28 -10.01
C GLY A 44 2.34 -15.87 -10.00
N SER A 45 3.25 -15.37 -10.84
CA SER A 45 4.66 -15.74 -10.79
C SER A 45 5.37 -14.97 -9.66
N PRO A 46 6.17 -15.63 -8.79
CA PRO A 46 6.81 -14.95 -7.67
C PRO A 46 7.57 -13.70 -8.08
N VAL A 47 7.38 -12.63 -7.31
CA VAL A 47 8.06 -11.35 -7.50
C VAL A 47 9.36 -11.35 -6.73
N GLN A 48 10.44 -10.98 -7.40
CA GLN A 48 11.72 -10.77 -6.74
C GLN A 48 11.79 -9.34 -6.23
N TRP A 49 11.35 -9.16 -4.99
CA TRP A 49 11.45 -7.90 -4.30
C TRP A 49 12.90 -7.56 -3.95
N ILE A 50 13.28 -6.29 -4.10
CA ILE A 50 14.54 -5.75 -3.56
C ILE A 50 14.17 -4.97 -2.30
N SER A 51 14.93 -5.12 -1.21
CA SER A 51 14.57 -4.58 0.11
C SER A 51 14.23 -3.08 0.14
N HIS A 52 14.89 -2.27 -0.68
CA HIS A 52 14.58 -0.83 -0.77
C HIS A 52 13.22 -0.56 -1.46
N ASP A 53 12.91 -1.30 -2.52
CA ASP A 53 11.64 -1.19 -3.26
C ASP A 53 10.45 -1.62 -2.40
N GLU A 54 10.64 -2.64 -1.55
CA GLU A 54 9.62 -3.06 -0.59
C GLU A 54 9.24 -1.92 0.35
N TRP A 55 10.25 -1.27 0.93
CA TRP A 55 10.06 -0.24 1.93
C TRP A 55 9.38 1.01 1.36
N ASP A 56 9.71 1.38 0.12
CA ASP A 56 9.11 2.53 -0.56
C ASP A 56 7.57 2.40 -0.71
N TRP A 57 7.06 1.18 -0.82
CA TRP A 57 5.61 0.94 -0.83
C TRP A 57 4.98 1.05 0.56
N ILE A 58 5.60 0.44 1.57
CA ILE A 58 4.97 0.21 2.87
C ILE A 58 5.24 1.30 3.90
N ALA A 59 6.37 2.02 3.82
CA ALA A 59 6.73 3.04 4.81
C ALA A 59 5.64 4.11 5.02
N PRO A 60 4.95 4.60 3.97
CA PRO A 60 3.84 5.53 4.15
C PRO A 60 2.62 4.91 4.86
N TRP A 61 2.37 3.61 4.66
CA TRP A 61 1.29 2.89 5.35
C TRP A 61 1.60 2.75 6.84
N GLU A 62 2.85 2.39 7.15
CA GLU A 62 3.35 2.27 8.52
C GLU A 62 3.27 3.60 9.28
N GLY A 63 3.67 4.70 8.62
CA GLY A 63 3.53 6.05 9.17
C GLY A 63 2.08 6.42 9.45
N LEU A 64 1.17 6.12 8.51
CA LEU A 64 -0.25 6.40 8.67
C LEU A 64 -0.87 5.56 9.79
N ALA A 65 -0.59 4.26 9.83
CA ALA A 65 -1.06 3.32 10.84
C ALA A 65 -0.55 3.65 12.25
N SER A 66 0.66 4.21 12.36
CA SER A 66 1.25 4.62 13.62
C SER A 66 0.78 5.99 14.11
N SER A 67 0.20 6.80 13.23
CA SER A 67 -0.14 8.20 13.53
C SER A 67 -1.23 8.39 14.58
N ARG A 68 -2.09 7.39 14.78
CA ARG A 68 -3.26 7.47 15.68
C ARG A 68 -3.89 6.11 15.90
N SER A 69 -4.80 6.04 16.86
CA SER A 69 -5.72 4.91 17.02
C SER A 69 -6.79 4.95 15.93
N TRP A 70 -6.64 4.08 14.92
CA TRP A 70 -7.63 3.84 13.88
C TRP A 70 -8.71 2.89 14.40
N ARG A 71 -9.99 3.17 14.06
CA ARG A 71 -11.05 2.16 14.17
C ARG A 71 -10.95 1.17 13.02
N ARG A 72 -10.61 1.69 11.83
CA ARG A 72 -10.40 0.92 10.61
C ARG A 72 -9.43 1.65 9.70
N LEU A 73 -8.38 0.96 9.29
CA LEU A 73 -7.48 1.42 8.25
C LEU A 73 -7.29 0.27 7.26
N GLU A 74 -7.75 0.48 6.03
CA GLU A 74 -7.69 -0.51 4.96
C GLU A 74 -6.84 0.03 3.81
N ILE A 75 -5.87 -0.75 3.39
CA ILE A 75 -5.10 -0.51 2.16
C ILE A 75 -5.60 -1.51 1.13
N ALA A 76 -6.31 -1.01 0.12
CA ALA A 76 -6.90 -1.83 -0.92
C ALA A 76 -5.95 -1.90 -2.12
N VAL A 77 -5.49 -3.09 -2.48
CA VAL A 77 -4.61 -3.32 -3.65
C VAL A 77 -5.28 -4.27 -4.64
N PRO A 78 -4.93 -4.26 -5.93
CA PRO A 78 -5.51 -5.17 -6.91
C PRO A 78 -5.33 -6.63 -6.49
N ARG A 79 -6.33 -7.47 -6.74
CA ARG A 79 -6.41 -8.87 -6.26
C ARG A 79 -5.13 -9.65 -6.55
N ALA A 80 -4.58 -9.48 -7.74
CA ALA A 80 -3.41 -10.21 -8.21
C ALA A 80 -2.12 -9.88 -7.42
N TRP A 81 -2.11 -8.75 -6.70
CA TRP A 81 -0.98 -8.24 -5.91
C TRP A 81 -1.16 -8.45 -4.41
N VAL A 82 -2.36 -8.81 -3.93
CA VAL A 82 -2.61 -9.00 -2.49
C VAL A 82 -1.61 -9.97 -1.85
N PRO A 83 -1.36 -11.19 -2.39
CA PRO A 83 -0.42 -12.12 -1.75
C PRO A 83 1.02 -11.60 -1.67
N GLU A 84 1.44 -10.84 -2.68
CA GLU A 84 2.79 -10.26 -2.74
C GLU A 84 2.96 -9.17 -1.68
N PHE A 85 1.99 -8.24 -1.58
CA PHE A 85 2.03 -7.19 -0.56
C PHE A 85 1.81 -7.73 0.86
N GLU A 86 0.98 -8.77 1.03
CA GLU A 86 0.88 -9.47 2.32
C GLU A 86 2.25 -10.03 2.74
N GLY A 87 2.97 -10.67 1.82
CA GLY A 87 4.33 -11.13 2.09
C GLY A 87 5.30 -10.00 2.43
N VAL A 88 5.24 -8.86 1.72
CA VAL A 88 6.09 -7.69 2.00
C VAL A 88 5.78 -7.10 3.38
N VAL A 89 4.51 -6.96 3.73
CA VAL A 89 4.07 -6.45 5.03
C VAL A 89 4.52 -7.39 6.16
N GLN A 90 4.33 -8.70 6.00
CA GLN A 90 4.79 -9.69 6.98
C GLN A 90 6.30 -9.67 7.23
N ARG A 91 7.11 -9.39 6.19
CA ARG A 91 8.58 -9.35 6.31
C ARG A 91 9.12 -8.10 7.00
N ASN A 92 8.45 -6.97 6.81
CA ASN A 92 9.03 -5.65 7.11
C ASN A 92 8.25 -4.84 8.16
N SER A 93 6.99 -5.17 8.41
CA SER A 93 6.17 -4.38 9.32
C SER A 93 6.44 -4.78 10.77
N VAL A 94 7.00 -3.84 11.54
CA VAL A 94 7.03 -3.91 13.01
C VAL A 94 5.62 -3.71 13.62
N VAL A 95 4.65 -3.27 12.80
CA VAL A 95 3.26 -2.98 13.19
C VAL A 95 2.30 -4.16 12.89
N GLU A 96 2.76 -5.20 12.20
CA GLU A 96 2.00 -6.44 11.98
C GLU A 96 1.64 -7.12 13.31
N GLU A 97 2.51 -7.05 14.32
CA GLU A 97 2.24 -7.50 15.68
C GLU A 97 1.01 -6.83 16.32
N GLN A 98 0.60 -5.66 15.81
CA GLN A 98 -0.53 -4.88 16.33
C GLN A 98 -1.70 -4.73 15.34
N LYS A 99 -1.62 -5.33 14.13
CA LYS A 99 -2.67 -5.31 13.09
C LYS A 99 -3.33 -3.94 12.87
N ARG A 100 -2.54 -2.87 12.84
CA ARG A 100 -3.09 -1.49 12.81
C ARG A 100 -3.67 -1.07 11.46
N TYR A 101 -3.42 -1.83 10.39
CA TYR A 101 -4.12 -1.74 9.12
C TYR A 101 -4.34 -3.12 8.50
N ARG A 102 -5.28 -3.20 7.56
CA ARG A 102 -5.62 -4.44 6.84
C ARG A 102 -5.41 -4.25 5.35
N LEU A 103 -4.70 -5.18 4.72
CA LEU A 103 -4.71 -5.31 3.27
C LEU A 103 -6.05 -5.93 2.82
N VAL A 104 -6.71 -5.29 1.87
CA VAL A 104 -7.99 -5.74 1.32
C VAL A 104 -7.95 -5.76 -0.20
N VAL A 105 -8.85 -6.51 -0.82
CA VAL A 105 -8.99 -6.52 -2.29
C VAL A 105 -9.57 -5.17 -2.75
N GLY A 106 -8.81 -4.48 -3.59
CA GLY A 106 -9.20 -3.26 -4.30
C GLY A 106 -9.91 -3.54 -5.62
N SER A 107 -10.19 -2.48 -6.38
CA SER A 107 -10.72 -2.62 -7.74
C SER A 107 -9.61 -3.13 -8.66
N ASP A 108 -9.89 -4.23 -9.37
CA ASP A 108 -8.99 -4.80 -10.39
C ASP A 108 -8.97 -3.97 -11.69
N GLY A 109 -9.89 -3.01 -11.83
CA GLY A 109 -10.10 -2.26 -13.06
C GLY A 109 -9.77 -0.77 -12.94
N TRP A 110 -9.09 -0.25 -13.97
CA TRP A 110 -9.33 1.11 -14.43
C TRP A 110 -10.81 1.25 -14.79
N PRO A 111 -11.51 2.34 -14.43
CA PRO A 111 -12.74 2.67 -15.12
C PRO A 111 -12.41 2.78 -16.61
N ARG A 112 -13.04 1.98 -17.47
CA ARG A 112 -12.87 2.14 -18.93
C ARG A 112 -13.32 3.56 -19.28
N GLY A 113 -12.41 4.41 -19.78
CA GLY A 113 -12.75 5.72 -20.35
C GLY A 113 -12.09 6.95 -19.71
N TRP A 114 -10.82 6.86 -19.30
CA TRP A 114 -9.97 8.02 -18.99
C TRP A 114 -8.94 8.19 -20.09
#